data_AF-A0A139CNT5-F1
#
_entry.id   AF-A0A139CNT5-F1
#
_cell.length_a   1.000
_cell.length_b   1.000
_cell.length_c   1.000
_cell.angle_alpha   90.00
_cell.angle_beta   90.00
_cell.angle_gamma   90.00
#
_symmetry.space_group_name_H-M   'P 1'
#
loop_
_entity.id
_entity.type
_entity.pdbx_description
1 polymer ?
#
loop_
_entity_poly.entity_id
_entity_poly.type
_entity_poly.pdbx_seq_one_letter_code
_entity_poly.pdbx_strand_id
1 'polypeptide(L)'
;MSDERKDTEEVKDEEVQTEETEVDQEETQTEEDTPVKTEEEIRAELEKQMQSQIDKRVTEAVKKTEERVKEELEEQRRLEKLSEEERKKEEAKKRAQEQARKEKELAKRELKLDLVDILAERDLSIDFKEFVDVSQFVEAEDSKEKMVEKVDKLEGMFNNIVEKKIEEFKKEYLKGETPEKLNHENNTPPNEYEDAKKAGDVKGMLKAKFGG
;
A
#
# COMPACT_ATOMS: atom_id res chain seq x y z
N MET A 1 59.14 -12.86 5.59
CA MET A 1 58.84 -11.43 5.45
C MET A 1 58.85 -10.89 6.87
N SER A 2 60.00 -10.82 7.54
CA SER A 2 61.19 -10.01 7.23
C SER A 2 60.89 -8.52 7.26
N ASP A 3 61.79 -7.82 7.96
CA ASP A 3 62.00 -6.38 8.06
C ASP A 3 61.18 -5.63 9.11
N GLU A 4 61.74 -4.75 9.94
CA GLU A 4 63.12 -4.54 10.42
C GLU A 4 63.01 -3.60 11.63
N ARG A 5 64.00 -3.66 12.52
CA ARG A 5 64.12 -2.91 13.77
C ARG A 5 64.38 -1.42 13.51
N LYS A 6 64.03 -0.57 14.47
CA LYS A 6 64.89 0.57 14.82
C LYS A 6 64.77 0.93 16.30
N ASP A 7 65.66 0.34 17.11
CA ASP A 7 66.13 0.91 18.37
C ASP A 7 66.89 2.22 18.10
N THR A 8 66.78 3.20 19.01
CA THR A 8 67.92 4.06 19.40
C THR A 8 67.59 4.83 20.69
N GLU A 9 68.39 4.56 21.72
CA GLU A 9 68.62 5.34 22.94
C GLU A 9 69.31 6.69 22.67
N GLU A 10 69.05 7.69 23.51
CA GLU A 10 69.98 8.74 24.00
C GLU A 10 69.18 9.60 25.02
N VAL A 11 69.39 9.67 26.35
CA VAL A 11 70.56 9.95 27.22
C VAL A 11 70.83 11.46 27.41
N LYS A 12 70.67 11.91 28.68
CA LYS A 12 71.32 13.04 29.41
C LYS A 12 70.89 14.47 29.11
N ASP A 13 71.06 15.46 29.98
CA ASP A 13 71.37 15.63 31.41
C ASP A 13 70.97 17.08 31.74
N GLU A 14 70.91 17.39 33.04
CA GLU A 14 70.65 18.70 33.67
C GLU A 14 71.22 19.94 32.97
N GLU A 15 70.46 21.04 33.03
CA GLU A 15 71.05 22.38 33.22
C GLU A 15 70.24 23.18 34.26
N VAL A 16 70.97 23.64 35.26
CA VAL A 16 70.57 24.50 36.39
C VAL A 16 70.66 25.96 35.94
N GLN A 17 69.70 26.79 36.33
CA GLN A 17 69.98 28.23 36.51
C GLN A 17 69.20 28.80 37.69
N THR A 18 70.01 29.30 38.63
CA THR A 18 69.72 29.97 39.90
C THR A 18 69.70 31.48 39.70
N GLU A 19 68.74 32.19 40.30
CA GLU A 19 68.88 33.54 40.91
C GLU A 19 67.83 33.55 42.06
N GLU A 20 68.21 33.59 43.35
CA GLU A 20 68.44 34.80 44.18
C GLU A 20 67.28 35.81 44.08
N THR A 21 66.71 36.46 45.11
CA THR A 21 66.79 36.54 46.56
C THR A 21 65.71 37.57 46.90
N GLU A 22 64.79 37.34 47.85
CA GLU A 22 64.53 38.32 48.92
C GLU A 22 63.70 37.71 50.05
N VAL A 23 64.28 37.85 51.23
CA VAL A 23 63.83 37.39 52.53
C VAL A 23 62.98 38.50 53.13
N ASP A 24 61.77 38.18 53.58
CA ASP A 24 61.13 38.95 54.63
C ASP A 24 60.66 37.94 55.70
N GLN A 25 61.58 37.65 56.62
CA GLN A 25 61.27 37.02 57.90
C GLN A 25 61.20 38.13 58.94
N GLU A 26 59.99 38.60 59.23
CA GLU A 26 59.73 39.24 60.51
C GLU A 26 59.60 38.15 61.58
N GLU A 27 60.61 38.08 62.42
CA GLU A 27 60.56 37.44 63.73
C GLU A 27 59.48 38.12 64.57
N THR A 28 58.52 37.35 65.08
CA THR A 28 57.92 37.67 66.37
C THR A 28 57.66 36.37 67.12
N GLN A 29 58.61 36.04 67.98
CA GLN A 29 58.35 35.18 69.13
C GLN A 29 57.29 35.87 70.00
N THR A 30 56.23 35.14 70.33
CA THR A 30 55.53 35.35 71.59
C THR A 30 55.09 33.98 72.08
N GLU A 31 55.79 33.53 73.13
CA GLU A 31 55.41 32.39 73.94
C GLU A 31 54.06 32.63 74.64
N GLU A 32 53.42 31.52 75.00
CA GLU A 32 52.32 31.39 75.97
C GLU A 32 50.95 31.99 75.59
N ASP A 33 49.99 31.13 75.24
CA ASP A 33 49.10 30.55 76.25
C ASP A 33 48.22 29.47 75.61
N THR A 34 48.37 28.22 76.04
CA THR A 34 47.44 27.14 75.69
C THR A 34 46.39 27.04 76.78
N PRO A 35 45.10 27.26 76.52
CA PRO A 35 44.10 26.61 77.33
C PRO A 35 44.16 25.13 76.95
N VAL A 36 44.81 24.31 77.77
CA VAL A 36 44.83 22.86 77.63
C VAL A 36 43.39 22.36 77.71
N LYS A 37 42.75 22.21 76.54
CA LYS A 37 41.55 21.38 76.37
C LYS A 37 41.93 19.97 76.80
N THR A 38 41.06 19.34 77.57
CA THR A 38 41.36 18.02 78.16
C THR A 38 41.50 16.99 77.02
N GLU A 39 42.32 15.94 77.17
CA GLU A 39 42.57 14.91 76.14
C GLU A 39 41.25 14.31 75.55
N GLU A 40 40.17 14.34 76.32
CA GLU A 40 38.79 13.99 75.93
C GLU A 40 38.15 14.95 74.92
N GLU A 41 38.37 16.27 75.04
CA GLU A 41 37.81 17.26 74.12
C GLU A 41 38.49 17.23 72.76
N ILE A 42 39.79 16.91 72.71
CA ILE A 42 40.55 16.72 71.47
C ILE A 42 40.07 15.46 70.73
N ARG A 43 39.81 14.37 71.46
CA ARG A 43 39.21 13.15 70.89
C ARG A 43 37.81 13.41 70.35
N ALA A 44 36.98 14.16 71.07
CA ALA A 44 35.62 14.52 70.63
C ALA A 44 35.62 15.44 69.39
N GLU A 45 36.54 16.41 69.29
CA GLU A 45 36.69 17.27 68.11
C GLU A 45 37.16 16.48 66.87
N LEU A 46 38.06 15.50 67.07
CA LEU A 46 38.53 14.60 66.01
C LEU A 46 37.42 13.64 65.54
N GLU A 47 36.66 13.05 66.46
CA GLU A 47 35.53 12.16 66.15
C GLU A 47 34.44 12.91 65.39
N LYS A 48 34.15 14.16 65.76
CA LYS A 48 33.21 15.05 65.06
C LYS A 48 33.69 15.41 63.66
N GLN A 49 34.99 15.64 63.45
CA GLN A 49 35.56 15.83 62.12
C GLN A 49 35.45 14.57 61.26
N MET A 50 35.74 13.39 61.83
CA MET A 50 35.61 12.11 61.13
C MET A 50 34.15 11.84 60.74
N GLN A 51 33.20 12.06 61.65
CA GLN A 51 31.78 11.91 61.38
C GLN A 51 31.31 12.85 60.25
N SER A 52 31.77 14.11 60.28
CA SER A 52 31.46 15.07 59.20
C SER A 52 31.99 14.62 57.83
N GLN A 53 33.18 14.03 57.78
CA GLN A 53 33.73 13.50 56.53
C GLN A 53 32.98 12.25 56.04
N ILE A 54 32.55 11.38 56.96
CA ILE A 54 31.75 10.20 56.64
C ILE A 54 30.39 10.64 56.09
N ASP A 55 29.70 11.56 56.76
CA ASP A 55 28.39 12.06 56.32
C ASP A 55 28.49 12.74 54.94
N LYS A 56 29.57 13.50 54.68
CA LYS A 56 29.84 14.07 53.35
C LYS A 56 29.98 12.98 52.29
N ARG A 57 30.82 11.96 52.53
CA ARG A 57 31.03 10.86 51.58
C ARG A 57 29.77 10.02 51.36
N VAL A 58 28.99 9.77 52.42
CA VAL A 58 27.72 9.04 52.32
C VAL A 58 26.71 9.87 51.52
N THR A 59 26.61 11.16 51.76
CA THR A 59 25.70 12.04 51.02
C THR A 59 26.08 12.13 49.54
N GLU A 60 27.37 12.24 49.23
CA GLU A 60 27.87 12.23 47.84
C GLU A 60 27.63 10.88 47.15
N ALA A 61 27.82 9.76 47.86
CA ALA A 61 27.53 8.43 47.33
C ALA A 61 26.02 8.24 47.07
N VAL A 62 25.16 8.67 48.01
CA VAL A 62 23.71 8.61 47.87
C VAL A 62 23.25 9.45 46.69
N LYS A 63 23.70 10.71 46.58
CA LYS A 63 23.38 11.58 45.44
C LYS A 63 23.80 10.98 44.11
N LYS A 64 25.02 10.43 44.02
CA LYS A 64 25.50 9.77 42.81
C LYS A 64 24.68 8.54 42.44
N THR A 65 24.20 7.78 43.43
CA THR A 65 23.31 6.64 43.17
C THR A 65 21.91 7.09 42.76
N GLU A 66 21.37 8.15 43.35
CA GLU A 66 20.07 8.72 42.98
C GLU A 66 20.09 9.26 41.55
N GLU A 67 21.16 9.95 41.14
CA GLU A 67 21.34 10.43 39.77
C GLU A 67 21.39 9.27 38.77
N ARG A 68 22.19 8.23 39.04
CA ARG A 68 22.24 7.04 38.17
C ARG A 68 20.90 6.33 38.08
N VAL A 69 20.20 6.14 39.19
CA VAL A 69 18.88 5.51 39.22
C VAL A 69 17.89 6.35 38.43
N LYS A 70 17.95 7.67 38.54
CA LYS A 70 17.07 8.58 37.82
C LYS A 70 17.32 8.55 36.31
N GLU A 71 18.58 8.58 35.88
CA GLU A 71 18.97 8.43 34.47
C GLU A 71 18.50 7.09 33.90
N GLU A 72 18.74 5.99 34.63
CA GLU A 72 18.34 4.64 34.20
C GLU A 72 16.80 4.51 34.10
N LEU A 73 16.06 5.17 34.98
CA LEU A 73 14.59 5.18 34.98
C LEU A 73 14.04 6.06 33.84
N GLU A 74 14.71 7.16 33.49
CA GLU A 74 14.38 7.98 32.33
C GLU A 74 14.69 7.26 31.00
N GLU A 75 15.81 6.55 30.92
CA GLU A 75 16.17 5.70 29.78
C GLU A 75 15.18 4.55 29.61
N GLN A 76 14.83 3.84 30.69
CA GLN A 76 13.79 2.79 30.65
C GLN A 76 12.45 3.35 30.17
N ARG A 77 12.00 4.49 30.71
CA ARG A 77 10.76 5.14 30.25
C ARG A 77 10.82 5.56 28.79
N ARG A 78 11.97 6.01 28.30
CA ARG A 78 12.14 6.35 26.88
C ARG A 78 12.07 5.10 26.01
N LEU A 79 12.72 4.01 26.44
CA LEU A 79 12.71 2.73 25.73
C LEU A 79 11.29 2.12 25.69
N GLU A 80 10.57 2.17 26.81
CA GLU A 80 9.15 1.76 26.93
C GLU A 80 8.25 2.61 26.03
N LYS A 81 8.41 3.94 26.04
CA LYS A 81 7.63 4.84 25.16
C LYS A 81 7.90 4.56 23.68
N LEU A 82 9.15 4.33 23.30
CA LEU A 82 9.50 3.96 21.92
C LEU A 82 8.83 2.63 21.54
N SER A 83 8.84 1.63 22.43
CA SER A 83 8.16 0.35 22.22
C SER A 83 6.63 0.47 22.12
N GLU A 84 6.01 1.32 22.94
CA GLU A 84 4.57 1.60 22.87
C GLU A 84 4.18 2.34 21.58
N GLU A 85 4.99 3.31 21.15
CA GLU A 85 4.77 4.03 19.90
C GLU A 85 4.91 3.13 18.67
N GLU A 86 5.88 2.22 18.67
CA GLU A 86 6.04 1.21 17.63
C GLU A 86 4.83 0.27 17.57
N ARG A 87 4.37 -0.22 18.72
CA ARG A 87 3.13 -1.01 18.79
C ARG A 87 1.92 -0.27 18.25
N LYS A 88 1.74 1.00 18.64
CA LYS A 88 0.63 1.85 18.15
C LYS A 88 0.72 2.06 16.64
N LYS A 89 1.92 2.28 16.08
CA LYS A 89 2.14 2.43 14.64
C LYS A 89 1.82 1.15 13.88
N GLU A 90 2.25 -0.01 14.38
CA GLU A 90 1.96 -1.29 13.74
C GLU A 90 0.46 -1.62 13.80
N GLU A 91 -0.19 -1.38 14.94
CA GLU A 91 -1.64 -1.56 15.09
C GLU A 91 -2.41 -0.61 14.17
N ALA A 92 -2.02 0.67 14.11
CA ALA A 92 -2.61 1.65 13.19
C ALA A 92 -2.39 1.24 11.73
N LYS A 93 -1.21 0.74 11.37
CA LYS A 93 -0.91 0.24 10.03
C LYS A 93 -1.76 -0.99 9.68
N LYS A 94 -1.91 -1.95 10.60
CA LYS A 94 -2.77 -3.13 10.41
C LYS A 94 -4.22 -2.70 10.23
N ARG A 95 -4.71 -1.77 11.05
CA ARG A 95 -6.07 -1.23 10.94
C ARG A 95 -6.28 -0.51 9.61
N ALA A 96 -5.33 0.32 9.18
CA ALA A 96 -5.39 1.02 7.90
C ALA A 96 -5.37 0.03 6.71
N GLN A 97 -4.55 -1.01 6.78
CA GLN A 97 -4.51 -2.06 5.75
C GLN A 97 -5.82 -2.86 5.71
N GLU A 98 -6.39 -3.19 6.87
CA GLU A 98 -7.68 -3.88 6.95
C GLU A 98 -8.81 -3.01 6.40
N GLN A 99 -8.82 -1.71 6.73
CA GLN A 99 -9.75 -0.73 6.19
C GLN A 99 -9.62 -0.63 4.67
N ALA A 100 -8.39 -0.43 4.15
CA ALA A 100 -8.14 -0.38 2.72
C ALA A 100 -8.57 -1.68 2.01
N ARG A 101 -8.38 -2.85 2.64
CA ARG A 101 -8.85 -4.12 2.08
C ARG A 101 -10.38 -4.18 2.02
N LYS A 102 -11.05 -3.74 3.08
CA LYS A 102 -12.53 -3.69 3.14
C LYS A 102 -13.09 -2.69 2.14
N GLU A 103 -12.47 -1.53 1.99
CA GLU A 103 -12.85 -0.51 0.99
C GLU A 103 -12.71 -1.05 -0.44
N LYS A 104 -11.58 -1.69 -0.77
CA LYS A 104 -11.41 -2.34 -2.09
C LYS A 104 -12.44 -3.44 -2.32
N GLU A 105 -12.78 -4.22 -1.30
CA GLU A 105 -13.78 -5.27 -1.42
C GLU A 105 -15.19 -4.69 -1.61
N LEU A 106 -15.53 -3.60 -0.93
CA LEU A 106 -16.78 -2.86 -1.11
C LEU A 106 -16.87 -2.26 -2.52
N ALA A 107 -15.84 -1.55 -2.97
CA ALA A 107 -15.78 -1.00 -4.33
C ALA A 107 -15.91 -2.11 -5.39
N LYS A 108 -15.29 -3.27 -5.18
CA LYS A 108 -15.47 -4.44 -6.06
C LYS A 108 -16.92 -4.96 -6.08
N ARG A 109 -17.65 -4.90 -4.97
CA ARG A 109 -19.07 -5.31 -4.93
C ARG A 109 -19.96 -4.29 -5.61
N GLU A 110 -19.69 -3.00 -5.41
CA GLU A 110 -20.40 -1.90 -6.10
C GLU A 110 -20.25 -2.02 -7.61
N LEU A 111 -19.01 -2.17 -8.10
CA LEU A 111 -18.75 -2.38 -9.53
C LEU A 111 -19.41 -3.65 -10.10
N LYS A 112 -19.62 -4.69 -9.30
CA LYS A 112 -20.39 -5.87 -9.75
C LYS A 112 -21.87 -5.58 -9.91
N LEU A 113 -22.43 -4.68 -9.10
CA LEU A 113 -23.82 -4.25 -9.24
C LEU A 113 -23.95 -3.35 -10.46
N ASP A 114 -23.04 -2.39 -10.65
CA ASP A 114 -22.99 -1.57 -11.85
C ASP A 114 -22.86 -2.43 -13.12
N LEU A 115 -22.05 -3.50 -13.09
CA LEU A 115 -21.95 -4.44 -14.20
C LEU A 115 -23.29 -5.12 -14.51
N VAL A 116 -24.04 -5.52 -13.48
CA VAL A 116 -25.36 -6.13 -13.68
C VAL A 116 -26.32 -5.12 -14.32
N ASP A 117 -26.28 -3.87 -13.89
CA ASP A 117 -27.09 -2.80 -14.47
C ASP A 117 -26.70 -2.54 -15.94
N ILE A 118 -25.41 -2.44 -16.25
CA ILE A 118 -24.91 -2.29 -17.63
C ILE A 118 -25.34 -3.47 -18.51
N LEU A 119 -25.24 -4.70 -18.01
CA LEU A 119 -25.68 -5.89 -18.76
C LEU A 119 -27.19 -5.85 -19.03
N ALA A 120 -27.99 -5.44 -18.04
CA ALA A 120 -29.43 -5.28 -18.18
C ALA A 120 -29.79 -4.18 -19.19
N GLU A 121 -29.07 -3.05 -19.19
CA GLU A 121 -29.24 -1.97 -20.18
C GLU A 121 -28.95 -2.43 -21.62
N ARG A 122 -28.12 -3.47 -21.80
CA ARG A 122 -27.78 -4.05 -23.11
C ARG A 122 -28.57 -5.31 -23.46
N ASP A 123 -29.60 -5.64 -22.69
CA ASP A 123 -30.37 -6.88 -22.84
C ASP A 123 -29.49 -8.15 -22.85
N LEU A 124 -28.33 -8.10 -22.19
CA LEU A 124 -27.40 -9.22 -22.05
C LEU A 124 -27.74 -10.04 -20.80
N SER A 125 -27.54 -11.37 -20.87
CA SER A 125 -27.74 -12.24 -19.72
C SER A 125 -26.82 -11.85 -18.56
N ILE A 126 -27.33 -11.96 -17.32
CA ILE A 126 -26.55 -11.75 -16.09
C ILE A 126 -25.33 -12.69 -16.04
N ASP A 127 -25.38 -13.84 -16.71
CA ASP A 127 -24.27 -14.79 -16.80
C ASP A 127 -23.02 -14.18 -17.46
N PHE A 128 -23.18 -13.13 -18.29
CA PHE A 128 -22.05 -12.43 -18.90
C PHE A 128 -21.13 -11.77 -17.87
N LYS A 129 -21.60 -11.54 -16.64
CA LYS A 129 -20.79 -10.99 -15.55
C LYS A 129 -19.57 -11.85 -15.21
N GLU A 130 -19.64 -13.16 -15.47
CA GLU A 130 -18.54 -14.09 -15.19
C GLU A 130 -17.34 -13.88 -16.14
N PHE A 131 -17.58 -13.26 -17.31
CA PHE A 131 -16.57 -13.00 -18.31
C PHE A 131 -15.90 -11.62 -18.18
N VAL A 132 -16.40 -10.77 -17.28
CA VAL A 132 -15.87 -9.43 -17.03
C VAL A 132 -15.27 -9.37 -15.62
N ASP A 133 -13.94 -9.29 -15.55
CA ASP A 133 -13.25 -9.11 -14.28
C ASP A 133 -13.29 -7.65 -13.83
N VAL A 134 -14.19 -7.37 -12.87
CA VAL A 134 -14.37 -6.04 -12.28
C VAL A 134 -13.16 -5.53 -11.50
N SER A 135 -12.23 -6.41 -11.10
CA SER A 135 -11.07 -6.04 -10.26
C SER A 135 -10.16 -5.04 -10.95
N GLN A 136 -10.18 -5.03 -12.29
CA GLN A 136 -9.41 -4.15 -13.17
C GLN A 136 -9.84 -2.69 -13.06
N PHE A 137 -11.08 -2.45 -12.60
CA PHE A 137 -11.70 -1.13 -12.60
C PHE A 137 -11.79 -0.51 -11.20
N VAL A 138 -11.45 -1.25 -10.14
CA VAL A 138 -11.58 -0.80 -8.73
C VAL A 138 -10.82 0.50 -8.44
N GLU A 139 -9.69 0.72 -9.10
CA GLU A 139 -8.83 1.90 -8.91
C GLU A 139 -8.88 2.87 -10.10
N ALA A 140 -9.76 2.63 -11.08
CA ALA A 140 -9.88 3.48 -12.26
C ALA A 140 -10.83 4.66 -11.99
N GLU A 141 -10.42 5.88 -12.34
CA GLU A 141 -11.29 7.07 -12.25
C GLU A 141 -12.56 6.90 -13.10
N ASP A 142 -12.42 6.42 -14.34
CA ASP A 142 -13.54 6.16 -15.26
C ASP A 142 -13.96 4.67 -15.28
N SER A 143 -14.08 4.08 -14.09
CA SER A 143 -14.36 2.65 -13.91
C SER A 143 -15.61 2.18 -14.67
N LYS A 144 -16.70 2.95 -14.60
CA LYS A 144 -17.97 2.64 -15.27
C LYS A 144 -17.85 2.69 -16.80
N GLU A 145 -17.25 3.73 -17.35
CA GLU A 145 -17.10 3.89 -18.81
C GLU A 145 -16.26 2.76 -19.42
N LYS A 146 -15.14 2.41 -18.76
CA LYS A 146 -14.28 1.29 -19.19
C LYS A 146 -15.00 -0.06 -19.12
N MET A 147 -15.87 -0.23 -18.13
CA MET A 147 -16.69 -1.43 -18.00
C MET A 147 -17.73 -1.53 -19.12
N VAL A 148 -18.41 -0.42 -19.44
CA VAL A 148 -19.31 -0.33 -20.60
C VAL A 148 -18.56 -0.67 -21.88
N GLU A 149 -17.41 -0.03 -22.15
CA GLU A 149 -16.61 -0.31 -23.35
C GLU A 149 -16.21 -1.79 -23.45
N LYS A 150 -15.91 -2.43 -22.32
CA LYS A 150 -15.56 -3.85 -22.27
C LYS A 150 -16.76 -4.75 -22.59
N VAL A 151 -17.94 -4.42 -22.06
CA VAL A 151 -19.20 -5.11 -22.36
C VAL A 151 -19.55 -4.96 -23.84
N ASP A 152 -19.41 -3.76 -24.40
CA ASP A 152 -19.71 -3.45 -25.81
C ASP A 152 -18.84 -4.25 -26.77
N LYS A 153 -17.55 -4.37 -26.43
CA LYS A 153 -16.61 -5.21 -27.19
C LYS A 153 -17.01 -6.69 -27.14
N LEU A 154 -17.44 -7.18 -25.98
CA LEU A 154 -17.87 -8.56 -25.81
C LEU A 154 -19.16 -8.85 -26.60
N GLU A 155 -20.13 -7.94 -26.52
CA GLU A 155 -21.37 -7.99 -27.29
C GLU A 155 -21.09 -8.02 -28.79
N GLY A 156 -20.26 -7.10 -29.29
CA GLY A 156 -19.91 -7.03 -30.71
C GLY A 156 -19.22 -8.31 -31.22
N MET A 157 -18.34 -8.92 -30.42
CA MET A 157 -17.72 -10.21 -30.76
C MET A 157 -18.75 -11.34 -30.81
N PHE A 158 -19.67 -11.39 -29.84
CA PHE A 158 -20.71 -12.40 -29.79
C PHE A 158 -21.67 -12.28 -30.99
N ASN A 159 -22.17 -11.08 -31.26
CA ASN A 159 -23.08 -10.82 -32.38
C ASN A 159 -22.43 -11.17 -33.72
N ASN A 160 -21.14 -10.85 -33.92
CA ASN A 160 -20.42 -11.24 -35.13
C ASN A 160 -20.34 -12.76 -35.34
N ILE A 161 -20.11 -13.52 -34.26
CA ILE A 161 -20.07 -14.98 -34.30
C ILE A 161 -21.47 -15.54 -34.59
N VAL A 162 -22.50 -14.98 -33.97
CA VAL A 162 -23.91 -15.38 -34.19
C VAL A 162 -24.31 -15.10 -35.63
N GLU A 163 -24.01 -13.92 -36.17
CA GLU A 163 -24.28 -13.56 -37.57
C GLU A 163 -23.61 -14.52 -38.55
N LYS A 164 -22.32 -14.81 -38.37
CA LYS A 164 -21.60 -15.79 -39.20
C LYS A 164 -22.26 -17.17 -39.17
N LYS A 165 -22.64 -17.66 -37.98
CA LYS A 165 -23.35 -18.94 -37.86
C LYS A 165 -24.72 -18.90 -38.53
N ILE A 166 -25.45 -17.79 -38.42
CA ILE A 166 -26.75 -17.62 -39.09
C ILE A 166 -26.56 -17.61 -40.61
N GLU A 167 -25.52 -16.96 -41.13
CA GLU A 167 -25.20 -16.96 -42.56
C GLU A 167 -24.82 -18.35 -43.07
N GLU A 168 -23.97 -19.07 -42.33
CA GLU A 168 -23.62 -20.46 -42.61
C GLU A 168 -24.85 -21.35 -42.61
N PHE A 169 -25.69 -21.24 -41.57
CA PHE A 169 -26.95 -21.99 -41.46
C PHE A 169 -27.91 -21.64 -42.59
N LYS A 170 -28.10 -20.36 -42.92
CA LYS A 170 -28.92 -19.94 -44.06
C LYS A 170 -28.38 -20.52 -45.36
N LYS A 171 -27.07 -20.46 -45.58
CA LYS A 171 -26.44 -21.03 -46.77
C LYS A 171 -26.63 -22.53 -46.85
N GLU A 172 -26.61 -23.25 -45.73
CA GLU A 172 -26.89 -24.67 -45.67
C GLU A 172 -28.39 -24.98 -45.87
N TYR A 173 -29.27 -24.23 -45.21
CA TYR A 173 -30.71 -24.36 -45.34
C TYR A 173 -31.20 -24.07 -46.77
N LEU A 174 -30.65 -23.06 -47.44
CA LEU A 174 -30.93 -22.75 -48.85
C LEU A 174 -30.30 -23.73 -49.85
N LYS A 175 -29.37 -24.60 -49.42
CA LYS A 175 -28.89 -25.74 -50.24
C LYS A 175 -29.83 -26.94 -50.19
N GLY A 176 -30.74 -26.99 -49.21
CA GLY A 176 -31.83 -27.97 -49.24
C GLY A 176 -32.62 -27.77 -50.52
N GLU A 177 -32.87 -28.86 -51.26
CA GLU A 177 -33.73 -28.81 -52.43
C GLU A 177 -35.04 -28.15 -52.02
N THR A 178 -35.39 -27.05 -52.69
CA THR A 178 -36.75 -26.53 -52.61
C THR A 178 -37.64 -27.72 -52.92
N PRO A 179 -38.55 -28.16 -52.02
CA PRO A 179 -39.39 -29.30 -52.29
C PRO A 179 -39.98 -29.06 -53.66
N GLU A 180 -39.75 -30.01 -54.58
CA GLU A 180 -40.32 -29.99 -55.93
C GLU A 180 -41.73 -29.48 -55.73
N LYS A 181 -42.01 -28.26 -56.24
CA LYS A 181 -43.38 -27.76 -56.23
C LYS A 181 -44.15 -28.94 -56.79
N LEU A 182 -45.05 -29.53 -55.99
CA LEU A 182 -45.97 -30.53 -56.48
C LEU A 182 -46.43 -29.98 -57.81
N ASN A 183 -45.99 -30.63 -58.89
CA ASN A 183 -46.40 -30.30 -60.22
C ASN A 183 -47.89 -30.64 -60.21
N HIS A 184 -48.70 -29.70 -59.72
CA HIS A 184 -50.00 -29.50 -60.27
C HIS A 184 -49.69 -29.18 -61.72
N GLU A 185 -49.74 -30.21 -62.56
CA GLU A 185 -50.17 -30.11 -63.94
C GLU A 185 -51.52 -29.38 -63.92
N ASN A 186 -51.47 -28.08 -63.66
CA ASN A 186 -52.46 -27.19 -64.16
C ASN A 186 -52.17 -27.20 -65.65
N ASN A 187 -52.96 -28.02 -66.35
CA ASN A 187 -53.44 -27.70 -67.68
C ASN A 187 -54.03 -26.28 -67.62
N THR A 188 -53.13 -25.29 -67.57
CA THR A 188 -53.46 -23.89 -67.71
C THR A 188 -53.34 -23.70 -69.21
N PRO A 189 -54.46 -23.44 -69.91
CA PRO A 189 -54.41 -23.19 -71.34
C PRO A 189 -53.39 -22.07 -71.63
N PRO A 190 -52.82 -22.03 -72.85
CA PRO A 190 -51.88 -20.98 -73.26
C PRO A 190 -52.41 -19.63 -72.78
N ASN A 191 -51.51 -18.83 -72.24
CA ASN A 191 -51.81 -17.59 -71.52
C ASN A 191 -52.30 -16.48 -72.47
N GLU A 192 -53.40 -16.74 -73.18
CA GLU A 192 -54.08 -15.85 -74.12
C GLU A 192 -54.43 -14.53 -73.43
N TYR A 193 -54.70 -14.57 -72.12
CA TYR A 193 -54.95 -13.37 -71.34
C TYR A 193 -53.72 -12.46 -71.21
N GLU A 194 -52.54 -12.98 -70.84
CA GLU A 194 -51.35 -12.12 -70.74
C GLU A 194 -50.78 -11.74 -72.10
N ASP A 195 -50.93 -12.57 -73.12
CA ASP A 195 -50.54 -12.21 -74.48
C ASP A 195 -51.44 -11.08 -75.01
N ALA A 196 -52.75 -11.18 -74.81
CA ALA A 196 -53.69 -10.11 -75.13
C ALA A 196 -53.41 -8.85 -74.29
N LYS A 197 -53.04 -8.99 -73.01
CA LYS A 197 -52.65 -7.87 -72.15
C LYS A 197 -51.38 -7.17 -72.65
N LYS A 198 -50.36 -7.93 -73.08
CA LYS A 198 -49.12 -7.37 -73.66
C LYS A 198 -49.38 -6.71 -75.01
N ALA A 199 -50.28 -7.27 -75.81
CA ALA A 199 -50.69 -6.71 -77.10
C ALA A 199 -51.66 -5.52 -76.99
N GLY A 200 -52.18 -5.22 -75.79
CA GLY A 200 -53.22 -4.22 -75.59
C GLY A 200 -54.58 -4.62 -76.19
N ASP A 201 -54.79 -5.89 -76.51
CA ASP A 201 -56.04 -6.42 -77.04
C ASP A 201 -57.03 -6.69 -75.90
N VAL A 202 -57.81 -5.66 -75.56
CA VAL A 202 -58.83 -5.72 -74.52
C VAL A 202 -59.92 -6.77 -74.84
N LYS A 203 -60.20 -7.03 -76.12
CA LYS A 203 -61.21 -8.02 -76.51
C LYS A 203 -60.69 -9.44 -76.32
N GLY A 204 -59.42 -9.69 -76.65
CA GLY A 204 -58.70 -10.91 -76.31
C GLY A 204 -58.64 -11.16 -74.80
N MET A 205 -58.37 -10.12 -74.00
CA MET A 205 -58.39 -10.20 -72.54
C MET A 205 -59.77 -10.59 -71.98
N LEU A 206 -60.84 -9.99 -72.48
CA LEU A 206 -62.22 -10.31 -72.06
C LEU A 206 -62.61 -11.72 -72.48
N LYS A 207 -62.25 -12.15 -73.69
CA LYS A 207 -62.54 -13.51 -74.17
C LYS A 207 -61.78 -14.56 -73.34
N ALA A 208 -60.51 -14.33 -73.03
CA ALA A 208 -59.72 -15.26 -72.22
C ALA A 208 -60.18 -15.32 -70.73
N LYS A 209 -60.77 -14.23 -70.20
CA LYS A 209 -61.30 -14.17 -68.83
C LYS A 209 -62.72 -14.71 -68.68
N PHE A 210 -63.57 -14.51 -69.68
CA PHE A 210 -65.02 -14.69 -69.57
C PHE A 210 -65.64 -15.53 -70.69
N GLY A 211 -64.88 -15.84 -71.74
CA GLY A 211 -65.29 -16.72 -72.83
C GLY A 211 -64.88 -18.15 -72.54
N GLY A 212 -65.72 -18.87 -71.80
CA GLY A 212 -65.77 -20.34 -71.88
C GLY A 212 -66.38 -20.78 -73.20
#